data_AF-A0A357JDL0-F1
#
_entry.id   AF-A0A357JDL0-F1
#
_cell.length_a   1.000
_cell.length_b   1.000
_cell.length_c   1.000
_cell.angle_alpha   90.00
_cell.angle_beta   90.00
_cell.angle_gamma   90.00
#
_symmetry.space_group_name_H-M   'P 1'
#
loop_
_entity.id
_entity.type
_entity.pdbx_description
1 polymer ?
#
loop_
_entity_poly.entity_id
_entity_poly.type
_entity_poly.pdbx_seq_one_letter_code
_entity_poly.pdbx_strand_id
1 'polypeptide(L)'
;MEKKRFYITTPIYYPSGNAHIGHAYCTTMCDIFARYKRSRHFEVYFLTGTDEHGLKIEKNAKAANKTPKEYVDEIVARFKKLWDAMKISNDDFIRTTDERHIHVVQSVFSDFIKNDDVYLGKYEGWYCTPCESFWTDTQVGENHICPDCGREVHKASEEA
;
A
#
# COMPACT_ATOMS: atom_id res chain seq x y z
N MET A 1 -19.12 12.38 31.15
CA MET A 1 -17.84 11.67 31.06
C MET A 1 -17.42 11.64 29.60
N GLU A 2 -16.19 12.04 29.31
CA GLU A 2 -15.63 12.01 27.96
C GLU A 2 -15.48 10.56 27.48
N LYS A 3 -15.93 10.24 26.25
CA LYS A 3 -15.77 8.90 25.68
C LYS A 3 -14.29 8.70 25.32
N LYS A 4 -13.71 7.59 25.75
CA LYS A 4 -12.34 7.23 25.39
C LYS A 4 -12.25 6.96 23.88
N ARG A 5 -11.21 7.48 23.23
CA ARG A 5 -10.96 7.26 21.79
C ARG A 5 -10.14 6.00 21.55
N PHE A 6 -10.41 5.32 20.45
CA PHE A 6 -9.64 4.17 19.98
C PHE A 6 -9.54 4.20 18.45
N TYR A 7 -8.32 4.23 17.94
CA TYR A 7 -8.04 4.17 16.52
C TYR A 7 -7.33 2.85 16.20
N ILE A 8 -7.82 2.12 15.20
CA ILE A 8 -7.21 0.89 14.71
C ILE A 8 -7.16 0.91 13.18
N THR A 9 -6.09 0.37 12.63
CA THR A 9 -5.89 0.27 11.18
C THR A 9 -5.55 -1.15 10.79
N THR A 10 -5.88 -1.52 9.55
CA THR A 10 -5.13 -2.57 8.84
C THR A 10 -3.94 -1.91 8.13
N PRO A 11 -2.98 -2.70 7.60
CA PRO A 11 -2.18 -2.24 6.48
C PRO A 11 -3.07 -1.78 5.31
N ILE A 12 -2.54 -0.91 4.46
CA ILE A 12 -3.12 -0.65 3.15
C ILE A 12 -2.75 -1.81 2.22
N TYR A 13 -3.74 -2.42 1.55
CA TYR A 13 -3.52 -3.63 0.76
C TYR A 13 -3.16 -3.31 -0.68
N TYR A 14 -2.17 -4.02 -1.23
CA TYR A 14 -1.72 -3.82 -2.60
C TYR A 14 -2.68 -4.51 -3.62
N PRO A 15 -3.41 -3.78 -4.48
CA PRO A 15 -4.44 -4.30 -5.37
C PRO A 15 -3.83 -4.86 -6.66
N SER A 16 -2.84 -5.76 -6.57
CA SER A 16 -2.27 -6.43 -7.76
C SER A 16 -2.95 -7.74 -8.15
N GLY A 17 -4.05 -8.08 -7.47
CA GLY A 17 -4.79 -9.31 -7.70
C GLY A 17 -6.02 -9.42 -6.80
N ASN A 18 -6.60 -10.62 -6.75
CA ASN A 18 -7.76 -10.89 -5.90
C ASN A 18 -7.36 -10.90 -4.41
N ALA A 19 -8.29 -10.52 -3.54
CA ALA A 19 -8.11 -10.67 -2.10
C ALA A 19 -7.93 -12.16 -1.74
N HIS A 20 -7.04 -12.46 -0.78
CA HIS A 20 -6.79 -13.79 -0.26
C HIS A 20 -6.99 -13.84 1.26
N ILE A 21 -6.83 -15.03 1.85
CA ILE A 21 -7.09 -15.29 3.27
C ILE A 21 -6.28 -14.41 4.23
N GLY A 22 -5.10 -13.94 3.80
CA GLY A 22 -4.26 -13.04 4.60
C GLY A 22 -4.93 -11.69 4.83
N HIS A 23 -5.51 -11.10 3.79
CA HIS A 23 -6.31 -9.87 3.91
C HIS A 23 -7.51 -10.10 4.81
N ALA A 24 -8.25 -11.19 4.59
CA ALA A 24 -9.44 -11.51 5.38
C ALA A 24 -9.10 -11.69 6.87
N TYR A 25 -8.01 -12.40 7.18
CA TYR A 25 -7.54 -12.62 8.55
C TYR A 25 -7.22 -11.30 9.25
N CYS A 26 -6.36 -10.47 8.67
CA CYS A 26 -5.96 -9.20 9.27
C CYS A 26 -7.16 -8.26 9.47
N THR A 27 -7.98 -8.07 8.44
CA THR A 27 -9.18 -7.22 8.52
C THR A 27 -10.17 -7.72 9.58
N THR A 28 -10.38 -9.04 9.67
CA THR A 28 -11.27 -9.63 10.69
C THR A 28 -10.75 -9.39 12.11
N MET A 29 -9.43 -9.52 12.33
CA MET A 29 -8.83 -9.26 13.64
C MET A 29 -9.04 -7.80 14.05
N CYS A 30 -8.78 -6.84 13.15
CA CYS A 30 -9.03 -5.42 13.42
C CYS A 30 -10.53 -5.15 13.68
N ASP A 31 -11.42 -5.79 12.93
CA ASP A 31 -12.87 -5.66 13.11
C ASP A 31 -13.33 -6.17 14.49
N ILE A 32 -12.81 -7.31 14.95
CA ILE A 32 -13.07 -7.84 16.29
C ILE A 32 -12.70 -6.81 17.37
N PHE A 33 -11.51 -6.22 17.28
CA PHE A 33 -11.07 -5.20 18.24
C PHE A 33 -11.90 -3.92 18.15
N ALA A 34 -12.23 -3.45 16.94
CA ALA A 34 -13.07 -2.28 16.74
C ALA A 34 -14.45 -2.50 17.38
N ARG A 35 -15.09 -3.64 17.12
CA ARG A 35 -16.40 -4.01 17.71
C ARG A 35 -16.32 -4.16 19.22
N TYR A 36 -15.28 -4.81 19.75
CA TYR A 36 -15.07 -4.91 21.18
C TYR A 36 -14.93 -3.53 21.82
N LYS A 37 -14.15 -2.61 21.24
CA LYS A 37 -14.00 -1.25 21.78
C LYS A 37 -15.30 -0.45 21.71
N ARG A 38 -16.07 -0.59 20.62
CA ARG A 38 -17.41 0.00 20.51
C ARG A 38 -18.35 -0.54 21.61
N SER A 39 -18.33 -1.84 21.89
CA SER A 39 -19.16 -2.43 22.97
C SER A 39 -18.72 -1.99 24.38
N ARG A 40 -17.46 -1.56 24.53
CA ARG A 40 -16.93 -0.93 25.74
C ARG A 40 -17.15 0.59 25.79
N HIS A 41 -18.01 1.14 24.94
CA HIS A 41 -18.38 2.55 24.83
C HIS A 41 -17.24 3.51 24.43
N PHE A 42 -16.23 3.03 23.72
CA PHE A 42 -15.22 3.89 23.10
C PHE A 42 -15.79 4.59 21.86
N GLU A 43 -15.26 5.79 21.57
CA GLU A 43 -15.33 6.41 20.25
C GLU A 43 -14.27 5.73 19.37
N VAL A 44 -14.72 4.91 18.42
CA VAL A 44 -13.83 4.07 17.59
C VAL A 44 -13.75 4.63 16.19
N TYR A 45 -12.53 4.67 15.65
CA TYR A 45 -12.28 4.83 14.22
C TYR A 45 -11.50 3.60 13.73
N PHE A 46 -12.01 2.90 12.73
CA PHE A 46 -11.39 1.74 12.10
C PHE A 46 -11.15 2.05 10.63
N LEU A 47 -9.88 2.25 10.26
CA LEU A 47 -9.46 2.53 8.89
C LEU A 47 -8.86 1.29 8.22
N THR A 48 -9.28 1.04 6.99
CA THR A 48 -8.63 0.11 6.05
C THR A 48 -8.41 0.82 4.73
N GLY A 49 -7.65 0.25 3.80
CA GLY A 49 -7.48 0.87 2.50
C GLY A 49 -6.68 0.05 1.51
N THR A 50 -6.34 0.68 0.38
CA THR A 50 -5.55 0.12 -0.70
C THR A 50 -4.39 1.03 -1.09
N ASP A 51 -3.25 0.41 -1.39
CA ASP A 51 -2.06 1.07 -1.91
C ASP A 51 -1.94 0.86 -3.41
N GLU A 52 -2.22 1.90 -4.19
CA GLU A 52 -2.60 1.79 -5.60
C GLU A 52 -1.54 2.28 -6.59
N HIS A 53 -0.35 2.61 -6.09
CA HIS A 53 0.79 3.04 -6.90
C HIS A 53 1.80 1.89 -7.06
N GLY A 54 2.59 1.89 -8.14
CA GLY A 54 3.69 0.94 -8.34
C GLY A 54 3.77 0.36 -9.76
N LEU A 55 4.96 -0.08 -10.13
CA LEU A 55 5.29 -0.54 -11.47
C LEU A 55 4.51 -1.79 -11.86
N LYS A 56 4.25 -2.69 -10.91
CA LYS A 56 3.45 -3.90 -11.16
C LYS A 56 1.99 -3.58 -11.47
N ILE A 57 1.38 -2.55 -10.86
CA ILE A 57 0.03 -2.08 -11.21
C ILE A 57 0.02 -1.54 -12.64
N GLU A 58 1.00 -0.70 -12.99
CA GLU A 58 1.10 -0.13 -14.34
C GLU A 58 1.23 -1.23 -15.41
N LYS A 59 2.12 -2.21 -15.20
CA LYS A 59 2.32 -3.34 -16.11
C LYS A 59 1.05 -4.18 -16.27
N ASN A 60 0.36 -4.47 -15.18
CA ASN A 60 -0.87 -5.26 -15.21
C ASN A 60 -2.02 -4.50 -15.89
N ALA A 61 -2.15 -3.19 -15.65
CA ALA A 61 -3.13 -2.35 -16.31
C ALA A 61 -2.91 -2.32 -17.82
N LYS A 62 -1.65 -2.15 -18.25
CA LYS A 62 -1.26 -2.19 -19.67
C LYS A 62 -1.58 -3.55 -20.31
N ALA A 63 -1.26 -4.66 -19.63
CA ALA A 63 -1.59 -6.01 -20.11
C ALA A 63 -3.11 -6.25 -20.22
N ALA A 64 -3.91 -5.56 -19.40
CA ALA A 64 -5.36 -5.59 -19.43
C ALA A 64 -5.98 -4.56 -20.39
N ASN A 65 -5.18 -3.79 -21.13
CA ASN A 65 -5.61 -2.65 -21.96
C ASN A 65 -6.46 -1.62 -21.20
N LYS A 66 -6.04 -1.26 -19.98
CA LYS A 66 -6.70 -0.27 -19.11
C LYS A 66 -5.70 0.77 -18.63
N THR A 67 -6.19 1.94 -18.23
CA THR A 67 -5.38 2.87 -17.43
C THR A 67 -5.12 2.28 -16.03
N PRO A 68 -4.03 2.68 -15.34
CA PRO A 68 -3.75 2.22 -13.97
C PRO A 68 -4.94 2.47 -13.03
N LYS A 69 -5.58 3.64 -13.16
CA LYS A 69 -6.72 4.03 -12.32
C LYS A 69 -7.93 3.15 -12.53
N GLU A 70 -8.32 2.88 -13.77
CA GLU A 70 -9.42 1.96 -14.10
C GLU A 70 -9.14 0.54 -13.60
N TYR A 71 -7.90 0.09 -13.75
CA TYR A 71 -7.48 -1.23 -13.28
C TYR A 71 -7.65 -1.38 -11.75
N VAL A 72 -7.16 -0.42 -10.97
CA VAL A 72 -7.29 -0.47 -9.50
C VAL A 72 -8.73 -0.22 -9.04
N ASP A 73 -9.52 0.61 -9.75
CA ASP A 73 -10.93 0.85 -9.43
C ASP A 73 -11.75 -0.44 -9.42
N GLU A 74 -11.53 -1.33 -10.39
CA GLU A 74 -12.20 -2.64 -10.45
C GLU A 74 -11.82 -3.56 -9.31
N ILE A 75 -10.56 -3.56 -8.90
CA ILE A 75 -10.05 -4.41 -7.82
C ILE A 75 -10.58 -3.91 -6.48
N VAL A 76 -10.52 -2.59 -6.25
CA VAL A 76 -11.06 -1.93 -5.06
C VAL A 76 -12.55 -2.22 -4.91
N ALA A 77 -13.33 -2.20 -6.01
CA ALA A 77 -14.74 -2.56 -5.97
C ALA A 77 -14.96 -4.00 -5.44
N ARG A 78 -14.09 -4.96 -5.80
CA ARG A 78 -14.15 -6.33 -5.28
C ARG A 78 -13.78 -6.39 -3.80
N PHE A 79 -12.76 -5.66 -3.36
CA PHE A 79 -12.41 -5.55 -1.94
C PHE A 79 -13.58 -5.00 -1.12
N LYS A 80 -14.19 -3.89 -1.54
CA LYS A 80 -15.35 -3.30 -0.87
C LYS A 80 -16.54 -4.27 -0.82
N LYS A 81 -16.82 -4.97 -1.91
CA LYS A 81 -17.87 -6.01 -1.95
C LYS A 81 -17.58 -7.18 -1.01
N LEU A 82 -16.32 -7.60 -0.89
CA LEU A 82 -15.92 -8.64 0.06
C LEU A 82 -16.09 -8.17 1.51
N TRP A 83 -15.67 -6.95 1.82
CA TRP A 83 -15.82 -6.36 3.16
C TRP A 83 -17.29 -6.19 3.56
N ASP A 84 -18.15 -5.80 2.62
CA ASP A 84 -19.60 -5.78 2.82
C ASP A 84 -20.17 -7.18 3.11
N ALA A 85 -19.80 -8.19 2.29
CA ALA A 85 -20.22 -9.58 2.48
C ALA A 85 -19.74 -10.16 3.83
N MET A 86 -18.53 -9.80 4.27
CA MET A 86 -17.97 -10.18 5.57
C MET A 86 -18.49 -9.34 6.73
N LYS A 87 -19.28 -8.30 6.44
CA LYS A 87 -19.80 -7.32 7.42
C LYS A 87 -18.68 -6.64 8.21
N ILE A 88 -17.59 -6.27 7.56
CA ILE A 88 -16.52 -5.50 8.18
C ILE A 88 -17.07 -4.11 8.57
N SER A 89 -16.79 -3.67 9.78
CA SER A 89 -17.29 -2.43 10.36
C SER A 89 -16.25 -1.31 10.35
N ASN A 90 -15.48 -1.19 9.27
CA ASN A 90 -14.57 -0.07 9.09
C ASN A 90 -15.36 1.23 8.90
N ASP A 91 -14.85 2.32 9.47
CA ASP A 91 -15.48 3.65 9.38
C ASP A 91 -15.05 4.37 8.09
N ASP A 92 -13.90 4.00 7.53
CA ASP A 92 -13.40 4.57 6.29
C ASP A 92 -12.58 3.54 5.48
N PHE A 93 -12.51 3.76 4.17
CA PHE A 93 -11.70 3.00 3.22
C PHE A 93 -10.86 3.99 2.41
N ILE A 94 -9.60 4.17 2.78
CA ILE A 94 -8.68 5.10 2.11
C ILE A 94 -8.06 4.46 0.86
N ARG A 95 -7.85 5.27 -0.18
CA ARG A 95 -7.09 4.89 -1.36
C ARG A 95 -5.95 5.86 -1.56
N THR A 96 -4.76 5.37 -1.92
CA THR A 96 -3.62 6.27 -2.15
C THR A 96 -3.76 7.13 -3.41
N THR A 97 -4.78 6.87 -4.26
CA THR A 97 -5.21 7.77 -5.34
C THR A 97 -6.28 8.78 -4.94
N ASP A 98 -6.80 8.77 -3.71
CA ASP A 98 -7.78 9.76 -3.29
C ASP A 98 -7.11 11.14 -3.17
N GLU A 99 -7.77 12.20 -3.66
CA GLU A 99 -7.27 13.59 -3.58
C GLU A 99 -6.87 14.00 -2.16
N ARG A 100 -7.65 13.56 -1.15
CA ARG A 100 -7.34 13.82 0.27
C ARG A 100 -6.02 13.19 0.72
N HIS A 101 -5.65 12.05 0.15
CA HIS A 101 -4.38 11.38 0.47
C HIS A 101 -3.24 12.09 -0.25
N ILE A 102 -3.40 12.34 -1.56
CA ILE A 102 -2.42 13.02 -2.40
C ILE A 102 -2.05 14.38 -1.78
N HIS A 103 -3.05 15.16 -1.38
CA HIS A 103 -2.82 16.47 -0.77
C HIS A 103 -1.98 16.40 0.52
N VAL A 104 -2.26 15.43 1.39
CA VAL A 104 -1.50 15.25 2.64
C VAL A 104 -0.05 14.84 2.34
N VAL A 105 0.16 13.90 1.43
CA VAL A 105 1.51 13.47 1.02
C VAL A 105 2.30 14.63 0.42
N GLN A 106 1.69 15.39 -0.49
CA GLN A 106 2.31 16.57 -1.10
C GLN A 106 2.66 17.64 -0.06
N SER A 107 1.78 17.89 0.92
CA SER A 107 2.04 18.84 2.00
C SER A 107 3.24 18.41 2.84
N VAL A 108 3.26 17.16 3.31
CA VAL A 108 4.34 16.62 4.13
C VAL A 108 5.68 16.65 3.36
N PHE A 109 5.66 16.22 2.10
CA PHE A 109 6.87 16.23 1.27
C PHE A 109 7.37 17.66 0.99
N SER A 110 6.46 18.61 0.78
CA SER A 110 6.81 20.02 0.61
C SER A 110 7.47 20.61 1.85
N ASP A 111 7.08 20.17 3.04
CA ASP A 111 7.69 20.63 4.29
C ASP A 111 9.11 20.07 4.46
N PHE A 112 9.37 18.83 4.04
CA PHE A 112 10.74 18.29 4.00
C PHE A 112 11.64 19.05 3.03
N ILE A 113 11.14 19.42 1.84
CA ILE A 113 11.90 20.26 0.90
C ILE A 113 12.23 21.62 1.54
N LYS A 114 11.26 22.27 2.19
CA LYS A 114 11.48 23.59 2.83
C LYS A 114 12.50 23.53 3.97
N ASN A 115 12.59 22.39 4.66
CA ASN A 115 13.52 22.18 5.76
C ASN A 115 14.91 21.72 5.30
N ASP A 116 15.15 21.60 3.98
CA ASP A 116 16.40 21.08 3.42
C ASP A 116 16.69 19.61 3.83
N ASP A 117 15.62 18.86 4.16
CA ASP A 117 15.69 17.43 4.53
C ASP A 117 15.72 16.50 3.28
N VAL A 118 15.38 17.04 2.11
CA VAL A 118 15.30 16.31 0.83
C VAL A 118 16.14 17.04 -0.21
N TYR A 119 17.00 16.29 -0.90
CA TYR A 119 17.80 16.77 -2.01
C TYR A 119 17.71 15.78 -3.17
N LEU A 120 17.89 16.27 -4.40
CA LEU A 120 17.95 15.41 -5.57
C LEU A 120 19.32 14.71 -5.62
N GLY A 121 19.30 13.39 -5.46
CA GLY A 121 20.44 12.51 -5.65
C GLY A 121 20.33 11.72 -6.95
N LYS A 122 21.29 10.80 -7.11
CA LYS A 122 21.25 9.77 -8.13
C LYS A 122 21.46 8.44 -7.43
N TYR A 123 20.50 7.55 -7.58
CA TYR A 123 20.62 6.19 -7.12
C TYR A 123 20.92 5.27 -8.31
N GLU A 124 21.87 4.36 -8.14
CA GLU A 124 22.20 3.32 -9.12
C GLU A 124 22.38 2.01 -8.36
N GLY A 125 21.78 0.94 -8.87
CA GLY A 125 21.89 -0.38 -8.27
C GLY A 125 21.28 -1.47 -9.13
N TRP A 126 21.30 -2.68 -8.59
CA TRP A 126 20.68 -3.83 -9.20
C TRP A 126 19.21 -3.92 -8.82
N TYR A 127 18.31 -3.71 -9.76
CA TYR A 127 16.89 -3.68 -9.51
C TYR A 127 16.20 -5.01 -9.84
N CYS A 128 15.44 -5.52 -8.87
CA CYS A 128 14.59 -6.68 -9.02
C CYS A 128 13.14 -6.24 -9.25
N THR A 129 12.68 -6.27 -10.51
CA THR A 129 11.29 -5.86 -10.83
C THR A 129 10.23 -6.60 -10.00
N PRO A 130 10.28 -7.93 -9.81
CA PRO A 130 9.24 -8.63 -9.06
C PRO A 130 9.22 -8.33 -7.56
N CYS A 131 10.36 -7.94 -6.98
CA CYS A 131 10.47 -7.57 -5.56
C CYS A 131 10.40 -6.04 -5.36
N GLU A 132 10.32 -5.26 -6.43
CA GLU A 132 10.36 -3.80 -6.43
C GLU A 132 11.46 -3.23 -5.51
N SER A 133 12.64 -3.87 -5.53
CA SER A 133 13.74 -3.59 -4.59
C SER A 133 15.08 -3.46 -5.32
N PHE A 134 15.90 -2.54 -4.83
CA PHE A 134 17.30 -2.37 -5.25
C PHE A 134 18.25 -3.15 -4.35
N TRP A 135 19.30 -3.68 -4.97
CA TRP A 135 20.36 -4.44 -4.34
C TRP A 135 21.73 -3.87 -4.71
N THR A 136 22.68 -4.00 -3.79
CA THR A 136 24.09 -3.70 -4.03
C THR A 136 24.79 -4.84 -4.78
N ASP A 137 25.93 -4.56 -5.42
CA ASP A 137 26.76 -5.58 -6.08
C ASP A 137 27.09 -6.76 -5.15
N THR A 138 27.42 -6.47 -3.89
CA THR A 138 27.73 -7.51 -2.90
C THR A 138 26.56 -8.42 -2.58
N GLN A 139 25.32 -7.93 -2.70
CA GLN A 139 24.12 -8.71 -2.40
C GLN A 139 23.73 -9.64 -3.55
N VAL A 140 23.87 -9.19 -4.80
CA VAL A 140 23.45 -10.00 -5.98
C VAL A 140 24.49 -11.02 -6.43
N GLY A 141 25.73 -10.84 -5.99
CA GLY A 141 26.88 -11.70 -6.33
C GLY A 141 27.19 -11.69 -7.84
N GLU A 142 28.13 -12.54 -8.25
CA GLU A 142 28.61 -12.61 -9.65
C GLU A 142 27.52 -13.03 -10.64
N ASN A 143 26.50 -13.75 -10.16
CA ASN A 143 25.41 -14.25 -10.99
C ASN A 143 24.31 -13.22 -11.22
N HIS A 144 24.38 -12.04 -10.59
CA HIS A 144 23.37 -10.98 -10.69
C HIS A 144 21.95 -11.53 -10.47
N ILE A 145 21.77 -12.23 -9.34
CA ILE A 145 20.48 -12.80 -8.94
C ILE A 145 19.94 -12.10 -7.71
N CYS A 146 18.62 -11.89 -7.67
CA CYS A 146 17.93 -11.34 -6.53
C CYS A 146 18.05 -12.29 -5.33
N PRO A 147 18.57 -11.83 -4.17
CA PRO A 147 18.70 -12.66 -2.97
C PRO A 147 17.37 -13.24 -2.48
N ASP A 148 16.29 -12.50 -2.66
CA ASP A 148 14.98 -12.87 -2.11
C ASP A 148 14.23 -13.87 -2.98
N CYS A 149 14.28 -13.72 -4.30
CA CYS A 149 13.45 -14.51 -5.21
C CYS A 149 14.21 -15.31 -6.27
N GLY A 150 15.55 -15.24 -6.27
CA GLY A 150 16.42 -16.02 -7.16
C GLY A 150 16.31 -15.70 -8.65
N ARG A 151 15.60 -14.61 -9.02
CA ARG A 151 15.45 -14.15 -10.41
C ARG A 151 16.52 -13.14 -10.76
N GLU A 152 16.81 -13.03 -12.05
CA GLU A 152 17.76 -12.04 -12.58
C GLU A 152 17.38 -10.61 -12.18
N VAL A 153 18.39 -9.85 -11.80
CA VAL A 153 18.32 -8.40 -11.61
C VAL A 153 18.89 -7.69 -12.84
N HIS A 154 18.54 -6.42 -13.02
CA HIS A 154 19.13 -5.57 -14.06
C HIS A 154 19.63 -4.28 -13.44
N LYS A 155 20.66 -3.66 -14.02
CA LYS A 155 21.08 -2.33 -13.59
C LYS A 155 19.99 -1.32 -13.90
N ALA A 156 19.62 -0.55 -12.90
CA ALA A 156 18.75 0.60 -13.05
C ALA A 156 19.40 1.79 -12.32
N SER A 157 19.21 2.98 -12.90
CA SER A 157 19.57 4.23 -12.27
C SER A 157 18.40 5.18 -12.38
N GLU A 158 18.14 5.89 -11.30
CA GLU A 158 17.09 6.89 -11.20
C GLU A 158 17.62 8.13 -10.47
N GLU A 159 17.12 9.28 -10.87
CA GLU A 159 17.27 10.51 -10.09
C GLU A 159 16.23 10.43 -8.96
N ALA A 160 16.70 10.51 -7.72
CA ALA A 160 15.89 10.30 -6.52
C ALA A 160 16.33 11.25 -5.42
#